data_AF-A0A8K0CP59-F1
#
_entry.id   AF-A0A8K0CP59-F1
#
_cell.length_a   1.000
_cell.length_b   1.000
_cell.length_c   1.000
_cell.angle_alpha   90.00
_cell.angle_beta   90.00
_cell.angle_gamma   90.00
#
_symmetry.space_group_name_H-M   'P 1'
#
loop_
_entity.id
_entity.type
_entity.pdbx_description
1 polymer ?
#
loop_
_entity_poly.entity_id
_entity_poly.type
_entity_poly.pdbx_seq_one_letter_code
_entity_poly.pdbx_strand_id
1 'polypeptide(L)'
;MAIKINLLQIRQYIIILCLLKDVASDILVLPINGQYIAEEFRDMPSTFGNSLPYEGLRGMVVYADPPDACKSINKHPELPDYSGKWIILISRSPENCSFEHKVRMAQNVSYDGVIVHNVGSDGLEPMSAKDSNGIYIPSVFVGETTGRMLKELYCNSQYFIIINSEMPFNINTHLLLPFAIVVGICFVVMVIFM
;
A
#
# COMPACT_ATOMS: atom_id res chain seq x y z
N MET A 1 -15.61 -20.50 -43.12
CA MET A 1 -15.35 -19.09 -43.48
C MET A 1 -14.19 -18.62 -42.61
N ALA A 2 -12.95 -18.55 -43.14
CA ALA A 2 -11.78 -18.27 -42.31
C ALA A 2 -11.69 -16.77 -41.97
N ILE A 3 -11.93 -16.42 -40.71
CA ILE A 3 -11.71 -15.07 -40.19
C ILE A 3 -10.20 -14.83 -40.18
N LYS A 4 -9.70 -14.02 -41.12
CA LYS A 4 -8.31 -13.53 -41.11
C LYS A 4 -8.16 -12.52 -39.97
N ILE A 5 -7.74 -12.98 -38.80
CA ILE A 5 -7.28 -12.10 -37.72
C ILE A 5 -5.97 -11.48 -38.19
N ASN A 6 -5.99 -10.20 -38.55
CA ASN A 6 -4.81 -9.49 -39.02
C ASN A 6 -3.87 -9.15 -37.85
N LEU A 7 -2.56 -9.15 -38.09
CA LEU A 7 -1.53 -8.77 -37.11
C LEU A 7 -1.80 -7.41 -36.43
N LEU A 8 -2.49 -6.50 -37.13
CA LEU A 8 -2.90 -5.20 -36.60
C LEU A 8 -3.93 -5.32 -35.45
N GLN A 9 -4.89 -6.24 -35.55
CA GLN A 9 -5.89 -6.45 -34.49
C GLN A 9 -5.24 -7.08 -33.24
N ILE A 10 -4.31 -8.01 -33.42
CA ILE A 10 -3.54 -8.59 -32.31
C ILE A 10 -2.72 -7.51 -31.61
N ARG A 11 -2.05 -6.64 -32.38
CA ARG A 11 -1.27 -5.52 -31.83
C ARG A 11 -2.16 -4.52 -31.08
N GLN A 12 -3.36 -4.22 -31.58
CA GLN A 12 -4.33 -3.36 -30.89
C GLN A 12 -4.81 -3.99 -29.58
N TYR A 13 -5.11 -5.29 -29.56
CA TYR A 13 -5.48 -6.01 -28.34
C TYR A 13 -4.35 -6.03 -27.30
N ILE A 14 -3.10 -6.27 -27.72
CA ILE A 14 -1.94 -6.22 -26.82
C ILE A 14 -1.74 -4.81 -26.24
N ILE A 15 -1.93 -3.75 -27.05
CA ILE A 15 -1.84 -2.37 -26.56
C ILE A 15 -2.96 -2.09 -25.54
N ILE A 16 -4.19 -2.53 -25.78
CA ILE A 16 -5.32 -2.37 -24.85
C ILE A 16 -5.08 -3.16 -23.55
N LEU A 17 -4.55 -4.39 -23.63
CA LEU A 17 -4.13 -5.18 -22.46
C LEU A 17 -2.98 -4.53 -21.68
N CYS A 18 -2.01 -3.91 -22.36
CA CYS A 18 -0.92 -3.17 -21.70
C CYS A 18 -1.37 -1.83 -21.08
N LEU A 19 -2.54 -1.30 -21.48
CA LEU A 19 -3.15 -0.11 -20.88
C LEU A 19 -3.96 -0.43 -19.62
N LEU A 20 -4.30 -1.70 -19.38
CA LEU A 20 -4.81 -2.20 -18.10
C LEU A 20 -3.65 -2.40 -17.12
N LYS A 21 -2.87 -1.35 -16.86
CA LYS A 21 -2.03 -1.33 -15.67
C LYS A 21 -2.96 -0.99 -14.52
N ASP A 22 -3.39 -2.01 -13.79
CA ASP A 22 -4.03 -1.82 -12.49
C ASP A 22 -3.08 -0.99 -11.62
N VAL A 23 -3.52 0.22 -11.31
CA VAL A 23 -2.83 1.09 -10.37
C VAL A 23 -3.25 0.60 -8.99
N ALA A 24 -2.51 -0.37 -8.46
CA ALA A 24 -2.79 -0.97 -7.16
C ALA A 24 -2.66 0.06 -6.03
N SER A 25 -3.47 -0.16 -4.99
CA SER A 25 -3.57 0.65 -3.77
C SER A 25 -3.38 -0.31 -2.61
N ASP A 26 -2.41 -0.05 -1.72
CA ASP A 26 -2.00 -1.06 -0.75
C ASP A 26 -2.24 -0.64 0.73
N ILE A 27 -2.80 0.55 0.97
CA ILE A 27 -3.29 0.97 2.31
C ILE A 27 -4.82 0.96 2.36
N LEU A 28 -5.38 0.24 3.33
CA LEU A 28 -6.83 0.16 3.58
C LEU A 28 -7.18 0.73 4.96
N VAL A 29 -8.26 1.52 5.04
CA VAL A 29 -8.80 2.04 6.30
C VAL A 29 -10.07 1.27 6.67
N LEU A 30 -10.14 0.74 7.89
CA LEU A 30 -11.27 -0.02 8.39
C LEU A 30 -11.77 0.56 9.72
N PRO A 31 -13.08 0.81 9.89
CA PRO A 31 -13.64 1.12 11.19
C PRO A 31 -13.48 -0.09 12.13
N ILE A 32 -13.20 0.13 13.42
CA ILE A 32 -13.01 -0.98 14.39
C ILE A 32 -14.23 -1.89 14.47
N ASN A 33 -15.43 -1.30 14.39
CA ASN A 33 -16.71 -2.01 14.46
C ASN A 33 -17.29 -2.33 13.06
N GLY A 34 -16.54 -2.03 11.99
CA GLY A 34 -16.96 -2.21 10.61
C GLY A 34 -16.32 -3.43 9.97
N GLN A 35 -17.04 -4.06 9.04
CA GLN A 35 -16.50 -5.10 8.16
C GLN A 35 -16.34 -4.61 6.71
N TYR A 36 -16.37 -3.29 6.50
CA TYR A 36 -16.20 -2.66 5.19
C TYR A 36 -14.94 -1.80 5.18
N ILE A 37 -14.40 -1.60 3.98
CA ILE A 37 -13.28 -0.69 3.73
C ILE A 37 -13.87 0.72 3.62
N ALA A 38 -13.42 1.62 4.49
CA ALA A 38 -13.87 3.01 4.49
C ALA A 38 -13.16 3.83 3.41
N GLU A 39 -11.84 3.65 3.27
CA GLU A 39 -11.02 4.33 2.27
C GLU A 39 -9.86 3.44 1.83
N GLU A 40 -9.35 3.71 0.63
CA GLU A 40 -8.19 3.05 0.05
C GLU A 40 -7.20 4.09 -0.47
N PHE A 41 -5.91 3.91 -0.14
CA PHE A 41 -4.86 4.82 -0.54
C PHE A 41 -3.70 4.12 -1.23
N ARG A 42 -3.21 4.77 -2.28
CA ARG A 42 -1.98 4.37 -2.97
C ARG A 42 -0.76 4.71 -2.14
N ASP A 43 0.16 3.77 -2.12
CA ASP A 43 1.43 3.85 -1.45
C ASP A 43 2.56 3.24 -2.29
N MET A 44 3.77 3.34 -1.78
CA MET A 44 4.96 2.75 -2.37
C MET A 44 5.83 2.16 -1.26
N PRO A 45 6.06 0.83 -1.25
CA PRO A 45 6.87 0.19 -0.22
C PRO A 45 8.34 0.60 -0.31
N SER A 46 9.01 0.65 0.84
CA SER A 46 10.46 0.85 0.92
C SER A 46 11.24 -0.33 0.35
N THR A 47 12.45 -0.06 -0.15
CA THR A 47 13.38 -1.11 -0.60
C THR A 47 14.22 -1.71 0.54
N PHE A 48 13.90 -1.37 1.79
CA PHE A 48 14.58 -1.80 3.01
C PHE A 48 13.57 -2.12 4.12
N GLY A 49 14.06 -2.72 5.21
CA GLY A 49 13.22 -3.29 6.25
C GLY A 49 12.70 -4.68 5.86
N ASN A 50 11.89 -5.26 6.74
CA ASN A 50 11.22 -6.53 6.43
C ASN A 50 10.13 -6.30 5.39
N SER A 51 9.86 -7.32 4.58
CA SER A 51 8.67 -7.37 3.75
C SER A 51 7.41 -7.32 4.63
N LEU A 52 6.34 -6.74 4.09
CA LEU A 52 5.03 -6.78 4.73
C LEU A 52 4.57 -8.24 4.89
N PRO A 53 3.87 -8.57 6.00
CA PRO A 53 3.21 -9.87 6.14
C PRO A 53 2.22 -10.11 4.99
N TYR A 54 2.02 -11.38 4.62
CA TYR A 54 1.09 -11.75 3.56
C TYR A 54 -0.37 -11.34 3.87
N GLU A 55 -0.74 -11.39 5.15
CA GLU A 55 -2.01 -10.92 5.66
C GLU A 55 -2.12 -9.38 5.78
N GLY A 56 -1.04 -8.66 5.48
CA GLY A 56 -0.90 -7.23 5.71
C GLY A 56 -0.59 -6.86 7.16
N LEU A 57 0.05 -5.71 7.36
CA LEU A 57 0.27 -5.13 8.68
C LEU A 57 -0.97 -4.33 9.11
N ARG A 58 -1.79 -4.92 9.98
CA ARG A 58 -2.97 -4.28 10.58
C ARG A 58 -2.64 -3.60 11.91
N GLY A 59 -2.81 -2.29 12.02
CA GLY A 59 -2.55 -1.53 13.24
C GLY A 59 -3.33 -0.23 13.37
N MET A 60 -3.30 0.38 14.56
CA MET A 60 -3.75 1.77 14.76
C MET A 60 -2.65 2.74 14.35
N VAL A 61 -3.04 3.91 13.85
CA VAL A 61 -2.08 4.93 13.40
C VAL A 61 -1.95 6.06 14.38
N VAL A 62 -0.70 6.47 14.61
CA VAL A 62 -0.35 7.63 15.43
C VAL A 62 0.48 8.57 14.59
N TYR A 63 0.15 9.85 14.63
CA TYR A 63 0.96 10.87 13.99
C TYR A 63 2.20 11.16 14.84
N ALA A 64 3.36 11.23 14.19
CA ALA A 64 4.62 11.48 14.87
C ALA A 64 4.68 12.87 15.52
N ASP A 65 5.34 12.94 16.68
CA ASP A 65 5.69 14.17 17.35
C ASP A 65 7.17 14.10 17.82
N PRO A 66 8.10 14.88 17.24
CA PRO A 66 7.88 15.83 16.15
C PRO A 66 7.45 15.15 14.82
N PRO A 67 6.73 15.87 13.93
CA PRO A 67 6.18 15.31 12.69
C PRO A 67 7.20 14.62 11.79
N ASP A 68 8.42 15.14 11.76
CA ASP A 68 9.48 14.64 10.89
C ASP A 68 10.25 13.45 11.49
N ALA A 69 10.03 13.10 12.76
CA ALA A 69 10.78 12.06 13.47
C ALA A 69 12.31 12.14 13.30
N CYS A 70 12.86 13.34 13.06
CA CYS A 70 14.31 13.52 12.95
C CYS A 70 14.98 13.65 14.32
N LYS A 71 14.18 13.84 15.37
CA LYS A 71 14.59 13.81 16.77
C LYS A 71 13.87 12.66 17.49
N SER A 72 14.15 12.51 18.79
CA SER A 72 13.41 11.56 19.63
C SER A 72 11.91 11.80 19.51
N ILE A 73 11.17 10.72 19.28
CA ILE A 73 9.71 10.71 19.20
C ILE A 73 9.13 9.98 20.40
N ASN A 74 7.84 10.23 20.67
CA ASN A 74 7.12 9.54 21.73
C ASN A 74 6.77 8.09 21.32
N LYS A 75 6.73 7.20 22.32
CA LYS A 75 6.16 5.86 22.17
C LYS A 75 4.67 5.96 21.82
N HIS A 76 4.14 4.91 21.19
CA HIS A 76 2.70 4.79 20.96
C HIS A 76 1.89 4.95 22.28
N PRO A 77 0.64 5.43 22.22
CA PRO A 77 -0.23 5.52 23.39
C PRO A 77 -0.41 4.16 24.08
N GLU A 78 -0.50 4.18 25.40
CA GLU A 78 -0.90 3.01 26.19
C GLU A 78 -2.42 2.99 26.31
N LEU A 79 -3.06 2.17 25.49
CA LEU A 79 -4.50 1.95 25.52
C LEU A 79 -4.77 0.64 26.29
N PRO A 80 -5.45 0.67 27.45
CA PRO A 80 -5.63 -0.51 28.30
C PRO A 80 -6.26 -1.71 27.59
N ASP A 81 -7.18 -1.44 26.66
CA ASP A 81 -7.95 -2.46 25.94
C ASP A 81 -7.38 -2.77 24.54
N TYR A 82 -6.15 -2.32 24.24
CA TYR A 82 -5.54 -2.53 22.93
C TYR A 82 -4.13 -3.13 23.02
N SER A 83 -4.01 -4.39 22.59
CA SER A 83 -2.74 -5.11 22.47
C SER A 83 -2.31 -5.33 21.02
N GLY A 84 -2.86 -4.53 20.09
CA GLY A 84 -2.55 -4.66 18.66
C GLY A 84 -1.27 -3.94 18.25
N LYS A 85 -1.09 -3.83 16.94
CA LYS A 85 0.10 -3.23 16.32
C LYS A 85 -0.04 -1.73 16.15
N TRP A 86 1.06 -1.01 16.28
CA TRP A 86 1.07 0.44 16.09
C TRP A 86 1.86 0.82 14.85
N ILE A 87 1.25 1.63 14.01
CA ILE A 87 1.86 2.18 12.80
C ILE A 87 2.04 3.68 13.04
N ILE A 88 3.22 4.21 12.75
CA ILE A 88 3.48 5.65 12.88
C ILE A 88 3.38 6.34 11.51
N LEU A 89 2.71 7.50 11.48
CA LEU A 89 2.64 8.39 10.34
C LEU A 89 3.65 9.54 10.52
N ILE A 90 4.62 9.65 9.61
CA ILE A 90 5.74 10.59 9.67
C ILE A 90 5.72 11.49 8.43
N SER A 91 5.97 12.79 8.61
CA SER A 91 6.12 13.72 7.49
C SER A 91 7.50 13.63 6.85
N ARG A 92 7.56 13.68 5.52
CA ARG A 92 8.81 13.82 4.78
C ARG A 92 9.48 15.16 5.11
N SER A 93 10.80 15.15 5.25
CA SER A 93 11.62 16.34 5.53
C SER A 93 13.00 16.17 4.89
N PRO A 94 13.16 16.44 3.58
CA PRO A 94 14.37 16.11 2.83
C PRO A 94 15.62 16.81 3.39
N GLU A 95 15.46 17.97 4.03
CA GLU A 95 16.56 18.75 4.59
C GLU A 95 16.97 18.34 6.01
N ASN A 96 16.13 17.60 6.74
CA ASN A 96 16.34 17.33 8.16
C ASN A 96 16.98 15.96 8.43
N CYS A 97 16.48 14.89 7.80
CA CYS A 97 16.98 13.52 7.97
C CYS A 97 16.47 12.55 6.89
N SER A 98 17.16 11.42 6.73
CA SER A 98 16.83 10.39 5.74
C SER A 98 15.61 9.54 6.12
N PHE A 99 15.02 8.83 5.15
CA PHE A 99 13.97 7.84 5.40
C PHE A 99 14.43 6.74 6.36
N GLU A 100 15.66 6.25 6.18
CA GLU A 100 16.29 5.29 7.08
C GLU A 100 16.26 5.76 8.55
N HIS A 101 16.64 7.02 8.80
CA HIS A 101 16.66 7.59 10.15
C HIS A 101 15.26 7.62 10.78
N LYS A 102 14.24 8.02 10.00
CA LYS A 102 12.84 8.05 10.44
C LYS A 102 12.36 6.66 10.87
N VAL A 103 12.63 5.65 10.05
CA VAL A 103 12.22 4.27 10.33
C VAL A 103 12.96 3.71 11.56
N ARG A 104 14.25 4.01 11.73
CA ARG A 104 15.01 3.62 12.93
C ARG A 104 14.47 4.29 14.19
N MET A 105 14.08 5.56 14.14
CA MET A 105 13.47 6.25 15.29
C MET A 105 12.15 5.60 15.70
N ALA A 106 11.29 5.26 14.74
CA ALA A 106 10.06 4.53 14.96
C ALA A 106 10.30 3.15 15.60
N GLN A 107 11.25 2.40 15.06
CA GLN A 107 11.62 1.08 15.56
C GLN A 107 12.14 1.14 17.00
N ASN A 108 12.96 2.14 17.34
CA ASN A 108 13.55 2.29 18.67
C ASN A 108 12.52 2.54 19.77
N VAL A 109 11.34 3.07 19.43
CA VAL A 109 10.22 3.27 20.37
C VAL A 109 9.09 2.27 20.15
N SER A 110 9.39 1.12 19.54
CA SER A 110 8.51 -0.05 19.43
C SER A 110 7.25 0.15 18.57
N TYR A 111 7.32 0.95 17.50
CA TYR A 111 6.32 0.86 16.43
C TYR A 111 6.55 -0.37 15.57
N ASP A 112 5.47 -0.90 14.97
CA ASP A 112 5.49 -2.11 14.15
C ASP A 112 5.56 -1.82 12.64
N GLY A 113 5.30 -0.58 12.23
CA GLY A 113 5.40 -0.15 10.84
C GLY A 113 5.36 1.36 10.69
N VAL A 114 5.74 1.84 9.51
CA VAL A 114 5.89 3.28 9.23
C VAL A 114 5.19 3.65 7.93
N ILE A 115 4.40 4.72 7.97
CA ILE A 115 3.89 5.41 6.79
C ILE A 115 4.59 6.76 6.73
N VAL A 116 5.34 7.03 5.66
CA VAL A 116 5.93 8.35 5.42
C VAL A 116 5.07 9.07 4.39
N HIS A 117 4.52 10.23 4.74
CA HIS A 117 3.78 11.03 3.78
C HIS A 117 4.62 12.16 3.20
N ASN A 118 4.38 12.45 1.93
CA ASN A 118 5.01 13.57 1.25
C ASN A 118 4.50 14.93 1.77
N VAL A 119 5.21 16.00 1.42
CA VAL A 119 4.87 17.39 1.73
C VAL A 119 5.01 18.21 0.45
N GLY A 120 3.96 18.93 0.07
CA GLY A 120 3.90 19.73 -1.16
C GLY A 120 3.70 18.94 -2.47
N SER A 121 3.37 17.64 -2.41
CA SER A 121 3.13 16.82 -3.60
C SER A 121 2.40 15.51 -3.27
N ASP A 122 1.57 15.03 -4.20
CA ASP A 122 0.99 13.67 -4.16
C ASP A 122 1.82 12.63 -4.90
N GLY A 123 2.98 13.03 -5.45
CA GLY A 123 3.92 12.13 -6.08
C GLY A 123 4.49 11.14 -5.05
N LEU A 124 4.51 9.86 -5.42
CA LEU A 124 5.15 8.80 -4.66
C LEU A 124 6.65 8.77 -4.96
N GLU A 125 7.45 8.57 -3.93
CA GLU A 125 8.90 8.48 -4.06
C GLU A 125 9.45 7.19 -3.45
N PRO A 126 10.43 6.55 -4.12
CA PRO A 126 11.04 5.34 -3.60
C PRO A 126 11.88 5.67 -2.37
N MET A 127 11.58 5.00 -1.25
CA MET A 127 12.39 5.11 -0.05
C MET A 127 13.53 4.10 -0.08
N SER A 128 14.77 4.60 0.03
CA SER A 128 15.98 3.80 0.13
C SER A 128 16.75 4.11 1.42
N ALA A 129 17.53 3.13 1.87
CA ALA A 129 18.42 3.24 3.03
C ALA A 129 19.88 3.13 2.57
N LYS A 130 20.78 3.83 3.26
CA LYS A 130 22.22 3.70 3.04
C LYS A 130 22.75 2.45 3.73
N ASP A 131 22.27 2.19 4.94
CA ASP A 131 22.51 0.96 5.69
C ASP A 131 21.18 0.38 6.15
N SER A 132 20.74 -0.70 5.52
CA SER A 132 19.50 -1.38 5.89
C SER A 132 19.66 -2.33 7.08
N ASN A 133 20.89 -2.57 7.56
CA ASN A 133 21.13 -3.56 8.61
C ASN A 133 20.45 -3.17 9.93
N GLY A 134 19.76 -4.12 10.54
CA GLY A 134 19.04 -3.91 11.80
C GLY A 134 17.75 -3.10 11.68
N ILE A 135 17.25 -2.87 10.46
CA ILE A 135 15.88 -2.38 10.22
C ILE A 135 14.99 -3.58 9.91
N TYR A 136 13.96 -3.81 10.71
CA TYR A 136 13.09 -4.98 10.62
C TYR A 136 11.59 -4.64 10.65
N ILE A 137 11.23 -3.37 10.74
CA ILE A 137 9.84 -2.93 10.56
C ILE A 137 9.61 -2.53 9.09
N PRO A 138 8.48 -2.89 8.48
CA PRO A 138 8.14 -2.46 7.13
C PRO A 138 7.82 -0.96 7.09
N SER A 139 8.02 -0.34 5.92
CA SER A 139 7.64 1.05 5.71
C SER A 139 7.12 1.32 4.30
N VAL A 140 6.20 2.27 4.18
CA VAL A 140 5.58 2.67 2.92
C VAL A 140 5.51 4.19 2.80
N PHE A 141 5.49 4.68 1.57
CA PHE A 141 5.43 6.10 1.25
C PHE A 141 4.09 6.47 0.61
N VAL A 142 3.49 7.59 1.01
CA VAL A 142 2.20 8.08 0.48
C VAL A 142 2.28 9.55 0.06
N GLY A 143 1.35 9.98 -0.78
CA GLY A 143 1.18 11.39 -1.15
C GLY A 143 0.78 12.29 0.02
N GLU A 144 0.91 13.60 -0.15
CA GLU A 144 0.54 14.61 0.86
C GLU A 144 -0.96 14.55 1.21
N THR A 145 -1.84 14.45 0.22
CA THR A 145 -3.29 14.40 0.41
C THR A 145 -3.68 13.17 1.23
N THR A 146 -3.10 12.01 0.92
CA THR A 146 -3.25 10.79 1.73
C THR A 146 -2.77 11.01 3.15
N GLY A 147 -1.54 11.50 3.35
CA GLY A 147 -0.98 11.74 4.67
C GLY A 147 -1.84 12.68 5.52
N ARG A 148 -2.35 13.74 4.91
CA ARG A 148 -3.26 14.69 5.55
C ARG A 148 -4.57 14.04 5.97
N MET A 149 -5.20 13.24 5.11
CA MET A 149 -6.42 12.50 5.47
C MET A 149 -6.16 11.49 6.59
N LEU A 150 -5.07 10.72 6.50
CA LEU A 150 -4.66 9.79 7.56
C LEU A 150 -4.49 10.50 8.90
N LYS A 151 -3.83 11.66 8.90
CA LYS A 151 -3.61 12.48 10.09
C LYS A 151 -4.92 13.04 10.67
N GLU A 152 -5.75 13.66 9.83
CA GLU A 152 -6.92 14.43 10.27
C GLU A 152 -8.11 13.52 10.63
N LEU A 153 -8.27 12.40 9.93
CA LEU A 153 -9.47 11.56 10.04
C LEU A 153 -9.22 10.20 10.68
N TYR A 154 -7.99 9.66 10.59
CA TYR A 154 -7.73 8.24 10.90
C TYR A 154 -6.67 8.01 11.99
N CYS A 155 -5.99 9.05 12.48
CA CYS A 155 -5.13 8.99 13.67
C CYS A 155 -5.96 9.07 14.96
N ASN A 156 -6.93 8.16 15.11
CA ASN A 156 -7.75 8.04 16.31
C ASN A 156 -8.03 6.56 16.62
N SER A 157 -8.55 6.30 17.81
CA SER A 157 -8.83 4.94 18.29
C SER A 157 -10.13 4.34 17.74
N GLN A 158 -10.66 4.82 16.60
CA GLN A 158 -11.88 4.31 15.95
C GLN A 158 -11.61 3.57 14.63
N TYR A 159 -10.37 3.63 14.13
CA TYR A 159 -9.98 3.02 12.86
C TYR A 159 -8.73 2.15 12.99
N PHE A 160 -8.68 1.12 12.17
CA PHE A 160 -7.47 0.35 11.86
C PHE A 160 -7.02 0.67 10.44
N ILE A 161 -5.71 0.64 10.25
CA ILE A 161 -5.09 0.68 8.93
C ILE A 161 -4.44 -0.66 8.67
N ILE A 162 -4.62 -1.17 7.45
CA ILE A 162 -3.93 -2.35 6.94
C ILE A 162 -2.99 -1.87 5.84
N ILE A 163 -1.69 -2.08 6.02
CA ILE A 163 -0.70 -1.94 4.97
C ILE A 163 -0.49 -3.31 4.36
N ASN A 164 -0.90 -3.51 3.12
CA ASN A 164 -0.74 -4.78 2.42
C ASN A 164 0.37 -4.66 1.36
N SER A 165 0.97 -5.77 0.94
CA SER A 165 1.87 -5.78 -0.24
C SER A 165 1.17 -6.34 -1.48
N GLU A 166 0.04 -6.99 -1.29
CA GLU A 166 -0.79 -7.52 -2.35
C GLU A 166 -2.23 -7.14 -2.04
N MET A 167 -2.99 -6.69 -3.03
CA MET A 167 -4.41 -6.39 -2.87
C MET A 167 -5.12 -7.51 -2.09
N PRO A 168 -6.20 -7.23 -1.33
CA PRO A 168 -7.10 -8.32 -0.95
C PRO A 168 -7.45 -9.07 -2.23
N PHE A 169 -7.31 -10.41 -2.22
CA PHE A 169 -7.60 -11.26 -3.37
C PHE A 169 -8.93 -10.87 -3.97
N ASN A 170 -8.89 -10.07 -5.04
CA ASN A 170 -10.09 -9.72 -5.75
C ASN A 170 -10.39 -10.96 -6.60
N ILE A 171 -11.24 -11.82 -6.05
CA ILE A 171 -11.78 -13.02 -6.69
C ILE A 171 -12.22 -12.74 -8.13
N ASN A 172 -12.64 -11.51 -8.44
CA ASN A 172 -13.00 -11.09 -9.79
C ASN A 172 -11.79 -11.04 -10.75
N THR A 173 -10.65 -10.46 -10.35
CA THR A 173 -9.48 -10.31 -11.21
C THR A 173 -8.52 -11.49 -11.17
N HIS A 174 -8.34 -12.15 -10.02
CA HIS A 174 -7.37 -13.26 -9.91
C HIS A 174 -7.95 -14.65 -10.16
N LEU A 175 -9.27 -14.84 -10.02
CA LEU A 175 -9.93 -16.14 -10.22
C LEU A 175 -10.91 -16.12 -11.40
N LEU A 176 -11.83 -15.15 -11.42
CA LEU A 176 -12.89 -15.08 -12.44
C LEU A 176 -12.36 -14.59 -13.80
N LEU A 177 -11.43 -13.63 -13.84
CA LEU A 177 -10.87 -13.14 -15.10
C LEU A 177 -10.10 -14.22 -15.88
N PRO A 178 -9.13 -14.96 -15.30
CA PRO A 178 -8.47 -16.04 -16.04
C PRO A 178 -9.45 -17.15 -16.45
N PHE A 179 -10.44 -17.47 -15.60
CA PHE A 179 -11.51 -18.42 -15.96
C PHE A 179 -12.35 -17.92 -17.14
N ALA A 180 -12.79 -16.66 -17.12
CA ALA A 180 -13.57 -16.04 -18.18
C ALA A 180 -12.78 -15.92 -19.50
N ILE A 181 -11.47 -15.65 -19.43
CA ILE A 181 -10.58 -15.64 -20.60
C ILE A 181 -10.52 -17.04 -21.22
N VAL A 182 -10.31 -18.09 -20.42
CA VAL A 182 -10.26 -19.48 -20.90
C VAL A 182 -11.58 -19.87 -21.56
N VAL A 183 -12.72 -19.63 -20.89
CA VAL A 183 -14.06 -19.92 -21.43
C VAL A 183 -14.32 -19.13 -22.71
N GLY A 184 -13.95 -17.84 -22.75
CA GLY A 184 -14.09 -16.99 -23.93
C GLY A 184 -13.28 -17.52 -25.12
N ILE A 185 -12.04 -17.95 -24.90
CA ILE A 185 -11.20 -18.58 -25.93
C ILE A 185 -11.86 -19.87 -26.44
N CYS A 186 -12.39 -20.72 -25.56
CA CYS A 186 -13.09 -21.95 -25.96
C CYS A 186 -14.29 -21.66 -26.87
N PHE A 187 -15.13 -20.67 -26.54
CA PHE A 187 -16.26 -20.28 -27.39
C PHE A 187 -15.82 -19.76 -28.76
N VAL A 188 -14.79 -18.92 -28.80
CA VAL A 188 -14.24 -18.41 -30.07
C VAL A 188 -13.72 -19.55 -30.94
N VAL A 189 -13.01 -20.52 -30.36
CA VAL A 189 -12.54 -21.73 -31.06
C VAL A 189 -13.74 -22.51 -31.63
N MET A 190 -14.78 -22.77 -30.85
CA MET A 190 -15.97 -23.50 -31.35
C MET A 190 -16.63 -22.78 -32.53
N VAL A 191 -16.78 -21.46 -32.49
CA VAL A 191 -17.37 -20.67 -33.58
C VAL A 191 -16.51 -20.65 -34.84
N ILE A 192 -15.19 -20.79 -34.72
CA ILE A 192 -14.28 -20.82 -35.87
C ILE A 192 -14.28 -22.20 -36.56
N PHE A 193 -14.45 -23.28 -35.80
CA PHE A 193 -14.38 -24.66 -36.29
C PHE A 193 -15.74 -25.28 -36.64
N MET A 194 -16.85 -24.65 -36.24
CA MET A 194 -18.20 -24.92 -36.76
C MET A 194 -18.47 -24.12 -38.03
#